data_AF-A0A0D0DAZ4-F1
#
_entry.id   AF-A0A0D0DAZ4-F1
#
_cell.length_a   1.000
_cell.length_b   1.000
_cell.length_c   1.000
_cell.angle_alpha   90.00
_cell.angle_beta   90.00
_cell.angle_gamma   90.00
#
_symmetry.space_group_name_H-M   'P 1'
#
loop_
_entity.id
_entity.type
_entity.pdbx_description
1 polymer ?
#
loop_
_entity_poly.entity_id
_entity_poly.type
_entity_poly.pdbx_seq_one_letter_code
_entity_poly.pdbx_strand_id
1 'polypeptide(L)'
;VTALINYLYNHFSKHANSGDFRMATYNMAAITISKDHKDGPKKTGTMCKNKWLKKTYNAIETYQNQSGVHWDNNHGTNIMGDAAKIVWDAYISENGNKTLKPFYNRGWENYEKIQKILPHSGAQGGN
;
A
#
# COMPACT_ATOMS: atom_id res chain seq x y z
N VAL A 1 -1.78 -10.57 -3.24
CA VAL A 1 -1.02 -9.36 -2.82
C VAL A 1 -0.65 -9.49 -1.36
N THR A 2 -1.61 -9.89 -0.53
CA THR A 2 -1.49 -10.29 0.88
C THR A 2 -0.28 -11.20 1.16
N ALA A 3 -0.05 -12.27 0.39
CA ALA A 3 1.11 -13.17 0.59
C ALA A 3 2.48 -12.46 0.51
N LEU A 4 2.64 -11.51 -0.41
CA LEU A 4 3.86 -10.72 -0.52
C LEU A 4 4.04 -9.81 0.70
N ILE A 5 2.97 -9.15 1.13
CA ILE A 5 3.02 -8.24 2.28
C ILE A 5 3.33 -9.02 3.57
N ASN A 6 2.68 -10.18 3.78
CA ASN A 6 2.98 -11.06 4.90
C ASN A 6 4.44 -11.52 4.90
N TYR A 7 4.99 -11.88 3.73
CA TYR A 7 6.38 -12.28 3.62
C TYR A 7 7.34 -11.14 4.00
N LEU A 8 7.11 -9.93 3.47
CA LEU A 8 7.93 -8.76 3.79
C LEU A 8 7.83 -8.38 5.26
N TYR A 9 6.62 -8.47 5.84
CA TYR A 9 6.39 -8.23 7.27
C TYR A 9 7.19 -9.19 8.15
N ASN A 10 7.13 -10.50 7.85
CA ASN A 10 7.87 -11.51 8.60
C ASN A 10 9.39 -11.40 8.43
N HIS A 11 9.85 -10.77 7.34
CA HIS A 11 11.26 -10.52 7.09
C HIS A 11 11.65 -9.06 7.33
N PHE A 12 10.89 -8.33 8.15
CA PHE A 12 11.18 -6.92 8.46
C PHE A 12 12.61 -6.70 8.99
N SER A 13 13.20 -7.65 9.71
CA SER A 13 14.61 -7.58 10.15
C SER A 13 15.64 -7.52 9.00
N LYS A 14 15.24 -7.87 7.77
CA LYS A 14 16.08 -7.77 6.55
C LYS A 14 15.94 -6.43 5.84
N HIS A 15 15.29 -5.45 6.47
CA HIS A 15 15.21 -4.09 5.95
C HIS A 15 16.62 -3.52 5.79
N ALA A 16 16.92 -2.93 4.64
CA ALA A 16 18.19 -2.27 4.44
C ALA A 16 18.18 -0.89 5.11
N ASN A 17 19.37 -0.38 5.43
CA ASN A 17 19.55 0.97 5.98
C ASN A 17 19.00 2.08 5.05
N SER A 18 18.72 1.77 3.78
CA SER A 18 18.19 2.70 2.77
C SER A 18 16.67 2.92 2.82
N GLY A 19 15.95 2.39 3.81
CA GLY A 19 14.49 2.55 3.85
C GLY A 19 13.72 1.57 2.93
N ASP A 20 14.36 0.50 2.46
CA ASP A 20 13.77 -0.50 1.58
C ASP A 20 14.42 -1.87 1.79
N PHE A 21 13.81 -2.94 1.29
CA PHE A 21 14.40 -4.27 1.29
C PHE A 21 15.45 -4.42 0.18
N ARG A 22 16.47 -5.22 0.45
CA ARG A 22 17.42 -5.65 -0.59
C ARG A 22 16.68 -6.44 -1.68
N MET A 23 17.16 -6.34 -2.92
CA MET A 23 16.61 -7.11 -4.04
C MET A 23 16.58 -8.62 -3.77
N ALA A 24 17.54 -9.14 -3.01
CA ALA A 24 17.56 -10.54 -2.55
C ALA A 24 16.30 -10.91 -1.77
N THR A 25 15.79 -10.04 -0.89
CA THR A 25 14.55 -10.29 -0.13
C THR A 25 13.35 -10.32 -1.06
N TYR A 26 13.28 -9.43 -2.06
CA TYR A 26 12.21 -9.46 -3.06
C TYR A 26 12.25 -10.71 -3.95
N ASN A 27 13.44 -11.19 -4.33
CA ASN A 27 13.61 -12.44 -5.06
C ASN A 27 13.13 -13.63 -4.24
N MET A 28 13.49 -13.70 -2.95
CA MET A 28 13.01 -14.75 -2.05
C MET A 28 11.50 -14.68 -1.80
N ALA A 29 10.95 -13.47 -1.70
CA ALA A 29 9.51 -13.25 -1.63
C ALA A 29 8.81 -13.81 -2.88
N ALA A 30 9.35 -13.49 -4.06
CA ALA A 30 8.83 -13.97 -5.35
C ALA A 30 8.85 -15.50 -5.45
N ILE A 31 9.93 -16.15 -5.03
CA ILE A 31 10.02 -17.62 -4.98
C ILE A 31 8.97 -18.18 -4.03
N THR A 32 8.84 -17.61 -2.83
CA THR A 32 7.93 -18.11 -1.80
C THR A 32 6.48 -18.01 -2.25
N ILE A 33 6.05 -16.84 -2.75
CA ILE A 33 4.68 -16.65 -3.25
C ILE A 33 4.40 -17.42 -4.54
N SER A 34 5.43 -17.80 -5.30
CA SER A 34 5.27 -18.59 -6.53
C SER A 34 4.87 -20.04 -6.24
N LYS A 35 5.15 -20.55 -5.04
CA LYS A 35 4.76 -21.91 -4.62
C LYS A 35 3.23 -22.06 -4.53
N ASP A 36 2.55 -20.99 -4.14
CA ASP A 36 1.08 -20.94 -4.02
C ASP A 36 0.40 -20.42 -5.29
N HIS A 37 1.17 -20.11 -6.34
CA HIS A 37 0.67 -19.50 -7.56
C HIS A 37 0.20 -20.57 -8.54
N LYS A 38 -1.11 -20.66 -8.76
CA LYS A 38 -1.73 -21.71 -9.58
C LYS A 38 -1.79 -21.40 -11.08
N ASP A 39 -1.88 -20.12 -11.46
CA ASP A 39 -2.13 -19.72 -12.85
C ASP A 39 -1.46 -18.41 -13.27
N GLY A 40 -0.87 -18.39 -14.48
CA GLY A 40 -0.26 -17.20 -15.10
C GLY A 40 1.25 -17.04 -14.84
N PRO A 41 1.86 -15.93 -15.31
CA PRO A 41 3.31 -15.74 -15.25
C PRO A 41 3.84 -15.70 -13.81
N LYS A 42 4.94 -16.44 -13.57
CA LYS A 42 5.64 -16.41 -12.28
C LYS A 42 6.08 -14.99 -11.95
N LYS A 43 5.80 -14.57 -10.72
CA LYS A 43 6.23 -13.25 -10.23
C LYS A 43 7.75 -13.26 -10.04
N THR A 44 8.40 -12.14 -10.34
CA THR A 44 9.83 -11.91 -10.17
C THR A 44 10.06 -10.97 -8.98
N GLY A 45 11.28 -10.91 -8.46
CA GLY A 45 11.62 -9.92 -7.42
C GLY A 45 11.38 -8.49 -7.87
N THR A 46 11.64 -8.17 -9.14
CA THR A 46 11.39 -6.83 -9.70
C THR A 46 9.91 -6.49 -9.67
N MET A 47 9.03 -7.44 -10.02
CA MET A 47 7.59 -7.25 -9.91
C MET A 47 7.10 -7.13 -8.47
N CYS A 48 7.79 -7.76 -7.51
CA CYS A 48 7.49 -7.63 -6.09
C CYS A 48 7.95 -6.26 -5.54
N LYS A 49 9.10 -5.76 -5.98
CA LYS A 49 9.64 -4.44 -5.64
C LYS A 49 8.81 -3.30 -6.24
N ASN A 50 8.54 -3.36 -7.54
CA ASN A 50 7.76 -2.33 -8.27
C ASN A 50 6.26 -2.42 -8.00
N LYS A 51 5.84 -3.31 -7.10
CA LYS A 51 4.45 -3.38 -6.68
C LYS A 51 4.05 -2.01 -6.10
N TRP A 52 2.83 -1.58 -6.42
CA TRP A 52 2.25 -0.28 -6.06
C TRP A 52 2.12 0.01 -4.55
N LEU A 53 2.68 -0.82 -3.66
CA LEU A 53 2.54 -0.74 -2.20
C LEU A 53 2.92 0.65 -1.67
N LYS A 54 4.12 1.16 -2.02
CA LYS A 54 4.57 2.51 -1.63
C LYS A 54 3.66 3.61 -2.16
N LYS A 55 3.33 3.56 -3.45
CA LYS A 55 2.46 4.57 -4.09
C LYS A 55 1.09 4.64 -3.44
N THR A 56 0.51 3.49 -3.10
CA THR A 56 -0.83 3.41 -2.52
C THR A 56 -0.83 3.80 -1.06
N TYR A 57 0.19 3.40 -0.29
CA TYR A 57 0.39 3.89 1.07
C TYR A 57 0.48 5.42 1.11
N ASN A 58 1.36 6.01 0.29
CA ASN A 58 1.49 7.47 0.23
C ASN A 58 0.21 8.17 -0.20
N ALA A 59 -0.57 7.57 -1.11
CA ALA A 59 -1.86 8.13 -1.52
C ALA A 59 -2.88 8.10 -0.36
N ILE A 60 -2.92 7.01 0.41
CA ILE A 60 -3.81 6.89 1.59
C ILE A 60 -3.38 7.88 2.68
N GLU A 61 -2.09 8.01 2.95
CA GLU A 61 -1.56 9.04 3.87
C GLU A 61 -1.94 10.46 3.42
N THR A 62 -1.80 10.74 2.14
CA THR A 62 -2.15 12.06 1.57
C THR A 62 -3.65 12.31 1.67
N TYR A 63 -4.47 11.27 1.49
CA TYR A 63 -5.91 11.37 1.69
C TYR A 63 -6.24 11.64 3.17
N GLN A 64 -5.71 10.84 4.09
CA GLN A 64 -5.94 10.98 5.53
C GLN A 64 -5.50 12.33 6.12
N ASN A 65 -4.48 12.96 5.53
CA ASN A 65 -4.04 14.29 5.94
C ASN A 65 -4.98 15.43 5.48
N GLN A 66 -6.02 15.16 4.68
CA GLN A 66 -7.01 16.16 4.32
C GLN A 66 -7.98 16.41 5.47
N SER A 67 -8.33 17.68 5.69
CA SER A 67 -9.33 18.03 6.68
C SER A 67 -10.72 17.53 6.27
N GLY A 68 -11.44 16.93 7.21
CA GLY A 68 -12.83 16.52 7.02
C GLY A 68 -13.04 15.23 6.22
N VAL A 69 -11.99 14.45 5.95
CA VAL A 69 -12.14 13.11 5.36
C VAL A 69 -12.06 12.02 6.42
N HIS A 70 -12.68 10.88 6.14
CA HIS A 70 -12.64 9.71 7.00
C HIS A 70 -11.91 8.56 6.29
N TRP A 71 -11.08 7.84 7.03
CA TRP A 71 -10.48 6.59 6.58
C TRP A 71 -10.57 5.54 7.68
N ASP A 72 -10.98 4.34 7.30
CA ASP A 72 -11.01 3.15 8.12
C ASP A 72 -10.24 2.02 7.42
N ASN A 73 -9.39 1.31 8.18
CA ASN A 73 -8.55 0.26 7.60
C ASN A 73 -9.35 -0.95 7.11
N ASN A 74 -10.59 -1.13 7.54
CA ASN A 74 -11.48 -2.21 7.12
C ASN A 74 -12.48 -1.75 6.04
N HIS A 75 -13.00 -0.52 6.14
CA HIS A 75 -14.08 0.00 5.29
C HIS A 75 -13.62 1.06 4.27
N GLY A 76 -12.36 1.49 4.32
CA GLY A 76 -11.78 2.47 3.40
C GLY A 76 -12.30 3.87 3.70
N THR A 77 -12.75 4.60 2.69
CA THR A 77 -13.31 5.94 2.92
C THR A 77 -14.75 5.92 3.45
N ASN A 78 -15.42 4.76 3.39
CA ASN A 78 -16.77 4.52 3.89
C ASN A 78 -17.76 5.65 3.50
N ILE A 79 -17.69 6.06 2.23
CA ILE A 79 -18.43 7.22 1.75
C ILE A 79 -19.91 6.89 1.63
N MET A 80 -20.72 7.66 2.37
CA MET A 80 -22.18 7.54 2.39
C MET A 80 -22.83 8.80 1.83
N GLY A 81 -23.75 8.63 0.88
CA GLY A 81 -24.53 9.72 0.28
C GLY A 81 -23.89 10.34 -0.97
N ASP A 82 -24.74 10.97 -1.80
CA ASP A 82 -24.35 11.48 -3.12
C ASP A 82 -23.36 12.66 -3.04
N ALA A 83 -23.50 13.54 -2.05
CA ALA A 83 -22.60 14.69 -1.88
C ALA A 83 -21.14 14.25 -1.62
N ALA A 84 -20.94 13.27 -0.72
CA ALA A 84 -19.61 12.74 -0.42
C ALA A 84 -19.06 11.91 -1.61
N LYS A 85 -19.94 11.26 -2.39
CA LYS A 85 -19.55 10.59 -3.63
C LYS A 85 -19.03 11.56 -4.69
N ILE A 86 -19.67 12.73 -4.87
CA ILE A 86 -19.22 13.76 -5.82
C ILE A 86 -17.82 14.26 -5.47
N VAL A 87 -17.57 14.54 -4.19
CA VAL A 87 -16.24 14.98 -3.70
C VAL A 87 -15.19 13.90 -3.97
N TRP A 88 -15.50 12.64 -3.71
CA TRP A 88 -14.60 11.53 -4.01
C TRP A 88 -14.34 11.34 -5.48
N ASP A 89 -15.38 11.38 -6.32
CA ASP A 89 -15.24 11.20 -7.76
C ASP A 89 -14.37 12.33 -8.36
N ALA A 90 -14.54 13.57 -7.88
CA ALA A 90 -13.65 14.69 -8.22
C ALA A 90 -12.20 14.41 -7.76
N TYR A 91 -12.01 13.98 -6.51
CA TYR A 91 -10.71 13.67 -5.97
C TYR A 91 -9.97 12.56 -6.74
N ILE A 92 -10.62 11.44 -7.05
CA ILE A 92 -10.00 10.33 -7.81
C ILE A 92 -9.83 10.64 -9.31
N SER A 93 -10.52 11.65 -9.83
CA SER A 93 -10.38 12.09 -11.22
C SER A 93 -9.01 12.74 -11.47
N GLU A 94 -8.41 13.32 -10.43
CA GLU A 94 -7.05 13.83 -10.45
C GLU A 94 -6.05 12.70 -10.72
N ASN A 95 -5.12 12.92 -11.65
CA ASN A 95 -4.18 11.89 -12.12
C ASN A 95 -3.34 11.25 -11.00
N GLY A 96 -3.13 11.94 -9.87
CA GLY A 96 -2.42 11.41 -8.71
C GLY A 96 -3.21 10.36 -7.90
N ASN A 97 -4.54 10.48 -7.88
CA ASN A 97 -5.39 9.82 -6.88
C ASN A 97 -6.13 8.59 -7.43
N LYS A 98 -6.02 8.31 -8.73
CA LYS A 98 -6.59 7.10 -9.39
C LYS A 98 -6.22 5.79 -8.69
N THR A 99 -5.07 5.76 -8.02
CA THR A 99 -4.59 4.62 -7.23
C THR A 99 -5.54 4.28 -6.06
N LEU A 100 -6.31 5.26 -5.56
CA LEU A 100 -7.24 5.11 -4.45
C LEU A 100 -8.62 4.58 -4.85
N LYS A 101 -8.94 4.55 -6.15
CA LYS A 101 -10.21 4.06 -6.69
C LYS A 101 -10.66 2.69 -6.12
N PRO A 102 -9.78 1.69 -5.92
CA PRO A 102 -10.17 0.41 -5.34
C PRO A 102 -10.65 0.48 -3.88
N PHE A 103 -10.34 1.57 -3.17
CA PHE A 103 -10.51 1.71 -1.72
C PHE A 103 -11.73 2.56 -1.32
N TYR A 104 -12.60 2.88 -2.27
CA TYR A 104 -13.81 3.69 -2.05
C TYR A 104 -14.71 3.17 -0.91
N ASN A 105 -14.89 1.85 -0.80
CA ASN A 105 -15.63 1.20 0.30
C ASN A 105 -14.96 -0.12 0.69
N ARG A 106 -13.65 -0.17 0.50
CA ARG A 106 -12.82 -1.33 0.83
C ARG A 106 -11.59 -0.80 1.51
N GLY A 107 -11.46 -1.10 2.79
CA GLY A 107 -10.25 -0.77 3.51
C GLY A 107 -9.06 -1.54 2.94
N TRP A 108 -7.89 -1.25 3.50
CA TRP A 108 -6.71 -2.01 3.18
C TRP A 108 -6.32 -2.85 4.39
N GLU A 109 -6.77 -4.10 4.42
CA GLU A 109 -6.52 -5.08 5.50
C GLU A 109 -5.04 -5.21 5.90
N ASN A 110 -4.14 -4.86 4.97
CA ASN A 110 -2.70 -4.97 5.15
C ASN A 110 -2.04 -3.61 5.44
N TYR A 111 -2.81 -2.53 5.62
CA TYR A 111 -2.31 -1.18 5.85
C TYR A 111 -1.34 -1.14 7.03
N GLU A 112 -1.71 -1.71 8.19
CA GLU A 112 -0.86 -1.75 9.38
C GLU A 112 0.46 -2.50 9.14
N LYS A 113 0.41 -3.59 8.38
CA LYS A 113 1.63 -4.35 8.02
C LYS A 113 2.52 -3.52 7.10
N ILE A 114 1.93 -2.81 6.15
CA ILE A 114 2.67 -1.95 5.21
C ILE A 114 3.25 -0.74 5.91
N GLN A 115 2.52 -0.12 6.84
CA GLN A 115 3.02 0.97 7.69
C GLN A 115 4.25 0.55 8.50
N LYS A 116 4.32 -0.72 8.93
CA LYS A 116 5.52 -1.26 9.58
C LYS A 116 6.64 -1.54 8.59
N ILE A 117 6.33 -2.05 7.39
CA ILE A 117 7.29 -2.40 6.33
C ILE A 117 7.93 -1.17 5.69
N LEU A 118 7.15 -0.11 5.49
CA LEU A 118 7.63 1.14 4.91
C LEU A 118 8.13 2.03 6.05
N PRO A 119 9.32 2.64 5.93
CA PRO A 119 9.69 3.68 6.87
C PRO A 119 8.61 4.76 6.82
N HIS A 120 8.08 5.14 7.97
CA HIS A 120 7.20 6.30 8.07
C HIS A 120 7.92 7.46 7.38
N SER A 121 7.40 7.95 6.25
CA SER A 121 7.69 9.31 5.81
C SER A 121 6.92 10.27 6.72
N GLY A 122 7.20 10.21 8.02
CA GLY A 122 6.63 11.05 9.06
C GLY A 122 7.77 11.75 9.77
N ALA A 123 7.96 13.02 9.44
CA ALA A 123 8.81 13.99 10.13
C ALA A 123 10.29 13.59 10.35
N GLN A 124 11.14 13.96 9.39
CA GLN A 124 12.46 14.44 9.76
C GLN A 124 12.24 15.78 10.48
N GLY A 125 11.93 15.71 11.78
CA GLY A 125 12.00 16.85 12.68
C GLY A 125 13.45 17.32 12.71
N GLY A 126 13.77 18.30 11.88
CA GLY A 126 14.95 19.12 12.07
C GLY A 126 14.61 20.18 13.09
N ASN A 127 15.14 20.03 14.30
CA ASN A 127 15.36 21.15 15.22
C ASN A 127 16.34 22.15 14.60
#